data_AF-A0A353UGE6-F1
#
_entry.id   AF-A0A353UGE6-F1
#
_cell.length_a   1.000
_cell.length_b   1.000
_cell.length_c   1.000
_cell.angle_alpha   90.00
_cell.angle_beta   90.00
_cell.angle_gamma   90.00
#
_symmetry.space_group_name_H-M   'P 1'
#
loop_
_entity.id
_entity.type
_entity.pdbx_description
1 polymer ?
#
loop_
_entity_poly.entity_id
_entity_poly.type
_entity_poly.pdbx_seq_one_letter_code
_entity_poly.pdbx_strand_id
1 'polypeptide(L)'
;MRSHIWRPLYVVIGIIFLALVIRGFVVPKSFGIHEKGYIYGWYNKADENFWKEVKVKYRSSEYCKDCHGNNLSLIKQTPHAVIQCENCHGPAIDHPENPAKLAIDKSREQCLRCHSYLPYPTSNRSKIKGIDPERHNSGVECIMCHNPHKPSLNSLRGLK
;
A
#
# COMPACT_ATOMS: atom_id res chain seq x y z
N MET A 1 -12.50 38.30 -44.94
CA MET A 1 -11.77 37.23 -44.24
C MET A 1 -12.75 36.14 -43.82
N ARG A 2 -12.49 34.87 -44.13
CA ARG A 2 -13.51 33.80 -44.10
C ARG A 2 -13.84 33.35 -42.67
N SER A 3 -15.12 33.15 -42.39
CA SER A 3 -15.69 32.77 -41.09
C SER A 3 -15.16 31.47 -40.48
N HIS A 4 -14.50 30.63 -41.28
CA HIS A 4 -13.89 29.37 -40.81
C HIS A 4 -12.63 29.55 -39.94
N ILE A 5 -12.03 30.74 -39.91
CA ILE A 5 -10.91 31.07 -39.00
C ILE A 5 -11.44 31.70 -37.71
N TRP A 6 -12.40 32.63 -37.83
CA TRP A 6 -12.89 33.41 -36.71
C TRP A 6 -13.79 32.62 -35.75
N ARG A 7 -14.63 31.72 -36.27
CA ARG A 7 -15.50 30.85 -35.44
C ARG A 7 -14.71 29.97 -34.46
N PRO A 8 -13.75 29.14 -34.91
CA PRO A 8 -12.97 28.33 -33.97
C PRO A 8 -12.10 29.18 -33.04
N LEU A 9 -11.59 30.33 -33.51
CA LEU A 9 -10.83 31.25 -32.66
C LEU A 9 -11.66 31.76 -31.47
N TYR A 10 -12.89 32.23 -31.70
CA TYR A 10 -13.75 32.69 -30.60
C TYR A 10 -14.14 31.57 -29.64
N VAL A 11 -14.32 30.34 -30.12
CA VAL A 11 -14.57 29.18 -29.24
C VAL A 11 -13.37 28.92 -28.34
N VAL A 12 -12.15 28.91 -28.90
CA VAL A 12 -10.92 28.72 -28.12
C VAL A 12 -10.75 29.83 -27.08
N ILE A 13 -10.98 31.09 -27.46
CA ILE A 13 -10.93 32.22 -26.52
C ILE A 13 -11.98 32.06 -25.41
N GLY A 14 -13.20 31.66 -25.76
CA GLY A 14 -14.27 31.41 -24.79
C GLY A 14 -13.91 30.30 -23.79
N ILE A 15 -13.29 29.21 -24.27
CA ILE A 15 -12.81 28.11 -23.41
C ILE A 15 -11.68 28.60 -22.48
N ILE A 16 -10.70 29.33 -23.00
CA ILE A 16 -9.59 29.86 -22.19
C ILE A 16 -10.14 30.81 -21.12
N PHE A 17 -11.03 31.73 -21.50
CA PHE A 17 -11.67 32.65 -20.57
C PHE A 17 -12.43 31.90 -19.47
N LEU A 18 -13.27 30.93 -19.86
CA LEU A 18 -14.01 30.09 -18.91
C LEU A 18 -13.05 29.35 -17.96
N ALA A 19 -11.96 28.78 -18.48
CA ALA A 19 -10.96 28.09 -17.67
C ALA A 19 -10.27 29.02 -16.66
N LEU A 20 -9.96 30.26 -17.05
CA LEU A 20 -9.37 31.27 -16.16
C LEU A 20 -10.35 31.73 -15.07
N VAL A 21 -11.63 31.89 -15.42
CA VAL A 21 -12.69 32.20 -14.45
C VAL A 21 -12.83 31.07 -13.43
N ILE A 22 -12.99 29.82 -13.89
CA ILE A 22 -13.07 28.64 -13.02
C ILE A 22 -11.84 28.54 -12.12
N ARG A 23 -10.64 28.75 -12.67
CA ARG A 23 -9.39 28.75 -11.91
C ARG A 23 -9.43 29.76 -10.77
N GLY A 24 -9.96 30.97 -10.99
CA GLY A 24 -10.07 32.01 -9.97
C GLY A 24 -10.94 31.63 -8.77
N PHE A 25 -11.90 30.71 -8.94
CA PHE A 25 -12.77 30.21 -7.87
C PHE A 25 -12.28 28.91 -7.24
N VAL A 26 -11.68 28.01 -8.02
CA VAL A 26 -11.33 26.64 -7.58
C VAL A 26 -9.92 26.57 -7.00
N VAL A 27 -8.96 27.35 -7.53
CA VAL A 27 -7.54 27.24 -7.14
C VAL A 27 -7.25 28.15 -5.94
N PRO A 28 -6.84 27.61 -4.78
CA PRO A 28 -6.51 28.40 -3.61
C PRO A 28 -5.33 29.34 -3.85
N LYS A 29 -5.30 30.49 -3.15
CA LYS A 29 -4.17 31.43 -3.21
C LYS A 29 -2.83 30.83 -2.76
N SER A 30 -2.87 29.78 -1.95
CA SER A 30 -1.70 29.03 -1.45
C SER A 30 -1.14 28.02 -2.46
N PHE A 31 -1.81 27.81 -3.59
CA PHE A 31 -1.33 26.94 -4.66
C PHE A 31 -0.34 27.68 -5.56
N GLY A 32 0.87 27.14 -5.69
CA GLY A 32 1.94 27.78 -6.46
C GLY A 32 3.25 27.00 -6.40
N ILE A 33 4.33 27.64 -6.86
CA ILE A 33 5.69 27.12 -6.77
C ILE A 33 6.28 27.56 -5.42
N HIS A 34 6.70 26.61 -4.60
CA HIS A 34 7.33 26.83 -3.30
C HIS A 34 8.77 26.30 -3.29
N GLU A 35 9.44 26.42 -2.14
CA GLU A 35 10.84 26.02 -1.97
C GLU A 35 11.03 24.51 -2.20
N LYS A 36 12.11 24.14 -2.92
CA LYS A 36 12.45 22.82 -3.51
C LYS A 36 12.12 22.61 -5.00
N GLY A 37 12.57 23.54 -5.84
CA GLY A 37 12.80 23.33 -7.28
C GLY A 37 11.55 22.98 -8.11
N TYR A 38 11.70 22.92 -9.44
CA TYR A 38 10.58 22.68 -10.36
C TYR A 38 9.89 21.32 -10.16
N ILE A 39 10.61 20.31 -9.64
CA ILE A 39 10.12 18.92 -9.54
C ILE A 39 9.12 18.73 -8.39
N TYR A 40 9.27 19.46 -7.28
CA TYR A 40 8.39 19.34 -6.11
C TYR A 40 7.83 20.67 -5.62
N GLY A 41 8.11 21.77 -6.31
CA GLY A 41 7.66 23.10 -5.90
C GLY A 41 6.16 23.33 -6.12
N TRP A 42 5.51 22.62 -7.05
CA TRP A 42 4.12 22.92 -7.44
C TRP A 42 3.08 22.20 -6.57
N TYR A 43 2.59 22.87 -5.52
CA TYR A 43 1.55 22.30 -4.63
C TYR A 43 0.79 23.40 -3.86
N ASN A 44 -0.27 22.99 -3.14
CA ASN A 44 -0.99 23.84 -2.22
C ASN A 44 -0.26 23.91 -0.87
N LYS A 45 0.36 25.05 -0.54
CA LYS A 45 1.14 25.20 0.70
C LYS A 45 0.33 24.95 1.97
N ALA A 46 -0.98 25.24 1.93
CA ALA A 46 -1.85 25.00 3.08
C ALA A 46 -1.94 23.50 3.46
N ASP A 47 -1.71 22.60 2.50
CA ASP A 47 -1.76 21.15 2.74
C ASP A 47 -0.60 20.68 3.62
N GLU A 48 0.51 21.42 3.74
CA GLU A 48 1.62 21.01 4.62
C GLU A 48 1.18 20.87 6.07
N ASN A 49 0.35 21.80 6.56
CA ASN A 49 -0.14 21.74 7.93
C ASN A 49 -1.06 20.55 8.12
N PHE A 50 -1.93 20.29 7.14
CA PHE A 50 -2.74 19.07 7.11
C PHE A 50 -1.86 17.82 7.19
N TRP A 51 -0.83 17.71 6.35
CA TRP A 51 0.07 16.56 6.34
C TRP A 51 0.88 16.38 7.62
N LYS A 52 1.26 17.47 8.30
CA LYS A 52 1.92 17.41 9.61
C LYS A 52 1.01 16.81 10.70
N GLU A 53 -0.30 17.02 10.57
CA GLU A 53 -1.30 16.50 11.50
C GLU A 53 -1.77 15.08 11.13
N VAL A 54 -1.48 14.59 9.92
CA VAL A 54 -1.81 13.22 9.52
C VAL A 54 -1.06 12.24 10.40
N LYS A 55 -1.81 11.55 11.24
CA LYS A 55 -1.29 10.50 12.12
C LYS A 55 -0.78 9.31 11.30
N VAL A 56 0.49 8.98 11.49
CA VAL A 56 1.13 7.82 10.86
C VAL A 56 0.49 6.53 11.38
N LYS A 57 -0.18 5.82 10.49
CA LYS A 57 -0.90 4.57 10.80
C LYS A 57 -0.01 3.34 10.67
N TYR A 58 0.91 3.35 9.70
CA TYR A 58 1.80 2.24 9.41
C TYR A 58 3.19 2.52 9.99
N ARG A 59 3.69 1.63 10.84
CA ARG A 59 4.91 1.82 11.63
C ARG A 59 6.07 0.91 11.23
N SER A 60 5.86 0.01 10.26
CA SER A 60 6.82 -0.97 9.76
C SER A 60 7.28 -2.01 10.81
N SER A 61 8.02 -3.01 10.35
CA SER A 61 8.62 -4.04 11.21
C SER A 61 9.62 -3.49 12.24
N GLU A 62 10.19 -2.30 11.99
CA GLU A 62 11.11 -1.64 12.90
C GLU A 62 10.43 -1.25 14.21
N TYR A 63 9.19 -0.76 14.16
CA TYR A 63 8.41 -0.46 15.36
C TYR A 63 7.99 -1.73 16.11
N CYS A 64 7.64 -2.80 15.37
CA CYS A 64 7.17 -4.04 15.97
C CYS A 64 8.26 -4.81 16.73
N LYS A 65 9.54 -4.64 16.37
CA LYS A 65 10.63 -5.47 16.86
C LYS A 65 10.89 -5.32 18.37
N ASP A 66 10.61 -4.14 18.91
CA ASP A 66 10.95 -3.79 20.29
C ASP A 66 10.12 -4.62 21.28
N CYS A 67 8.89 -4.98 20.91
CA CYS A 67 8.01 -5.85 21.72
C CYS A 67 7.87 -7.28 21.14
N HIS A 68 8.03 -7.47 19.83
CA HIS A 68 7.83 -8.76 19.14
C HIS A 68 9.10 -9.35 18.51
N GLY A 69 10.26 -9.15 19.14
CA GLY A 69 11.57 -9.58 18.64
C GLY A 69 11.66 -11.07 18.29
N ASN A 70 10.99 -11.95 19.05
CA ASN A 70 10.98 -13.40 18.76
C ASN A 70 10.33 -13.71 17.41
N ASN A 71 9.12 -13.17 17.16
CA ASN A 71 8.42 -13.37 15.89
C ASN A 71 9.19 -12.76 14.72
N LEU A 72 9.80 -11.59 14.92
CA LEU A 72 10.64 -10.97 13.89
C LEU A 72 11.85 -11.85 13.56
N SER A 73 12.49 -12.43 14.58
CA SER A 73 13.66 -13.30 14.40
C SER A 73 13.31 -14.57 13.64
N LEU A 74 12.12 -15.13 13.86
CA LEU A 74 11.61 -16.29 13.13
C LEU A 74 11.30 -15.93 11.67
N ILE A 75 10.54 -14.88 11.42
CA ILE A 75 10.12 -14.53 10.04
C ILE A 75 11.30 -14.08 9.18
N LYS A 76 12.31 -13.44 9.77
CA LYS A 76 13.56 -13.05 9.08
C LYS A 76 14.37 -14.24 8.54
N GLN A 77 14.15 -15.45 9.06
CA GLN A 77 14.79 -16.68 8.58
C GLN A 77 14.03 -17.33 7.41
N THR A 78 13.02 -16.64 6.87
CA THR A 78 12.11 -17.18 5.86
C THR A 78 12.09 -16.26 4.65
N PRO A 79 11.59 -16.73 3.49
CA PRO A 79 11.36 -15.84 2.34
C PRO A 79 10.40 -14.67 2.61
N HIS A 80 9.64 -14.69 3.71
CA HIS A 80 8.78 -13.58 4.13
C HIS A 80 9.53 -12.46 4.86
N ALA A 81 10.84 -12.55 5.05
CA ALA A 81 11.66 -11.49 5.66
C ALA A 81 11.50 -10.11 4.99
N VAL A 82 11.14 -10.08 3.70
CA VAL A 82 10.92 -8.85 2.92
C VAL A 82 9.54 -8.21 3.15
N ILE A 83 8.63 -8.93 3.80
CA ILE A 83 7.24 -8.50 4.02
C ILE A 83 7.14 -7.81 5.38
N GLN A 84 6.58 -6.60 5.41
CA GLN A 84 6.33 -5.89 6.68
C GLN A 84 5.19 -6.56 7.46
N CYS A 85 5.27 -6.58 8.79
CA CYS A 85 4.28 -7.21 9.69
C CYS A 85 2.84 -6.77 9.37
N GLU A 86 2.68 -5.48 9.05
CA GLU A 86 1.39 -4.82 8.79
C GLU A 86 0.71 -5.30 7.49
N ASN A 87 1.43 -5.98 6.60
CA ASN A 87 0.81 -6.62 5.42
C ASN A 87 -0.14 -7.77 5.83
N CYS A 88 0.07 -8.37 7.01
CA CYS A 88 -0.79 -9.43 7.55
C CYS A 88 -1.55 -8.98 8.82
N HIS A 89 -0.94 -8.10 9.63
CA HIS A 89 -1.49 -7.65 10.92
C HIS A 89 -2.26 -6.31 10.86
N GLY A 90 -2.32 -5.65 9.70
CA GLY A 90 -2.94 -4.33 9.59
C GLY A 90 -2.10 -3.19 10.22
N PRO A 91 -2.61 -1.95 10.20
CA PRO A 91 -1.88 -0.78 10.69
C PRO A 91 -1.73 -0.79 12.22
N ALA A 92 -0.55 -0.44 12.72
CA ALA A 92 -0.27 -0.31 14.14
C ALA A 92 -0.62 1.08 14.72
N ILE A 93 -1.69 1.72 14.24
CA ILE A 93 -2.13 3.02 14.77
C ILE A 93 -2.53 2.85 16.25
N ASP A 94 -1.92 3.61 17.14
CA ASP A 94 -2.21 3.64 18.58
C ASP A 94 -2.04 2.33 19.35
N HIS A 95 -1.65 1.25 18.68
CA HIS A 95 -1.12 0.06 19.32
C HIS A 95 0.15 0.42 20.09
N PRO A 96 0.38 -0.08 21.31
CA PRO A 96 -0.42 -1.07 22.05
C PRO A 96 -1.52 -0.48 22.96
N GLU A 97 -1.71 0.83 23.00
CA GLU A 97 -2.72 1.45 23.86
C GLU A 97 -4.14 1.12 23.38
N ASN A 98 -4.43 1.38 22.10
CA ASN A 98 -5.72 1.06 21.50
C ASN A 98 -5.60 0.91 19.96
N PRO A 99 -5.66 -0.31 19.40
CA PRO A 99 -6.01 -1.56 20.08
C PRO A 99 -4.79 -2.23 20.70
N ALA A 100 -4.98 -2.86 21.86
CA ALA A 100 -3.96 -3.72 22.48
C ALA A 100 -3.60 -4.94 21.62
N LYS A 101 -4.52 -5.37 20.76
CA LYS A 101 -4.30 -6.45 19.79
C LYS A 101 -4.73 -5.99 18.41
N LEU A 102 -3.81 -6.04 17.46
CA LEU A 102 -4.12 -5.73 16.06
C LEU A 102 -5.11 -6.74 15.47
N ALA A 103 -5.97 -6.24 14.58
CA ALA A 103 -6.86 -7.09 13.80
C ALA A 103 -6.03 -7.84 12.74
N ILE A 104 -6.04 -9.17 12.81
CA ILE A 104 -5.26 -10.03 11.91
C ILE A 104 -6.23 -10.73 10.97
N ASP A 105 -6.00 -10.57 9.67
CA ASP A 105 -6.70 -11.38 8.67
C ASP A 105 -6.05 -12.77 8.63
N LYS A 106 -6.81 -13.75 9.11
CA LYS A 106 -6.39 -15.16 9.17
C LYS A 106 -6.88 -15.97 7.98
N SER A 107 -7.65 -15.34 7.09
CA SER A 107 -8.28 -15.98 5.95
C SER A 107 -7.28 -16.57 4.97
N ARG A 108 -7.74 -17.57 4.25
CA ARG A 108 -6.98 -18.26 3.21
C ARG A 108 -6.69 -17.30 2.08
N GLU A 109 -7.66 -16.45 1.75
CA GLU A 109 -7.61 -15.45 0.69
C GLU A 109 -6.39 -14.54 0.83
N GLN A 110 -6.09 -14.09 2.04
CA GLN A 110 -4.91 -13.25 2.30
C GLN A 110 -3.61 -13.94 1.90
N CYS A 111 -3.47 -15.23 2.17
CA CYS A 111 -2.30 -16.03 1.79
C CYS A 111 -2.25 -16.27 0.28
N LEU A 112 -3.41 -16.55 -0.33
CA LEU A 112 -3.54 -16.91 -1.75
C LEU A 112 -3.17 -15.77 -2.71
N ARG A 113 -3.25 -14.51 -2.27
CA ARG A 113 -2.74 -13.35 -3.04
C ARG A 113 -1.31 -13.60 -3.56
N CYS A 114 -0.48 -14.24 -2.75
CA CYS A 114 0.92 -14.56 -3.07
C CYS A 114 1.17 -16.06 -3.27
N HIS A 115 0.36 -16.95 -2.70
CA HIS A 115 0.60 -18.39 -2.79
C HIS A 115 -0.24 -19.12 -3.81
N SER A 116 -1.18 -18.47 -4.50
CA SER A 116 -1.76 -19.05 -5.73
C SER A 116 -0.71 -19.13 -6.82
N TYR A 117 -0.73 -20.22 -7.58
CA TYR A 117 0.09 -20.38 -8.78
C TYR A 117 -0.34 -19.36 -9.84
N LEU A 118 0.56 -18.42 -10.15
CA LEU A 118 0.33 -17.37 -11.14
C LEU A 118 1.52 -17.33 -12.12
N PRO A 119 1.37 -17.89 -13.34
CA PRO A 119 2.46 -18.04 -14.30
C PRO A 119 2.69 -16.74 -15.10
N TYR A 120 2.91 -15.62 -14.42
CA TYR A 120 3.19 -14.35 -15.10
C TYR A 120 4.64 -14.30 -15.57
N PRO A 121 4.92 -14.27 -16.89
CA PRO A 121 6.28 -14.36 -17.42
C PRO A 121 7.05 -13.04 -17.32
N THR A 122 6.34 -11.91 -17.22
CA THR A 122 6.93 -10.56 -17.22
C THR A 122 7.30 -10.03 -15.83
N SER A 123 7.06 -10.81 -14.78
CA SER A 123 7.35 -10.42 -13.40
C SER A 123 8.03 -11.54 -12.62
N ASN A 124 8.61 -11.20 -11.47
CA ASN A 124 9.13 -12.19 -10.54
C ASN A 124 8.03 -13.05 -9.86
N ARG A 125 6.74 -12.84 -10.18
CA ARG A 125 5.62 -13.54 -9.53
C ARG A 125 5.70 -15.05 -9.71
N SER A 126 6.10 -15.52 -10.90
CA SER A 126 6.27 -16.94 -11.23
C SER A 126 7.40 -17.63 -10.45
N LYS A 127 8.32 -16.86 -9.84
CA LYS A 127 9.39 -17.39 -8.98
C LYS A 127 8.90 -17.76 -7.58
N ILE A 128 7.74 -17.25 -7.16
CA ILE A 128 7.13 -17.65 -5.90
C ILE A 128 6.46 -19.01 -6.12
N LYS A 129 6.84 -20.01 -5.31
CA LYS A 129 6.22 -21.34 -5.37
C LYS A 129 4.73 -21.22 -5.03
N GLY A 130 3.89 -21.30 -6.04
CA GLY A 130 2.44 -21.27 -5.88
C GLY A 130 1.83 -22.66 -5.79
N ILE A 131 0.63 -22.72 -5.24
CA ILE A 131 -0.24 -23.89 -5.14
C ILE A 131 -1.50 -23.68 -5.99
N ASP A 132 -2.21 -24.77 -6.27
CA ASP A 132 -3.58 -24.74 -6.75
C ASP A 132 -4.53 -24.61 -5.53
N PRO A 133 -5.26 -23.49 -5.38
CA PRO A 133 -6.11 -23.25 -4.22
C PRO A 133 -7.26 -24.25 -4.07
N GLU A 134 -7.75 -24.82 -5.18
CA GLU A 134 -8.88 -25.75 -5.19
C GLU A 134 -8.44 -27.16 -4.81
N ARG A 135 -7.17 -27.51 -5.08
CA ARG A 135 -6.62 -28.84 -4.77
C ARG A 135 -5.94 -28.93 -3.41
N HIS A 136 -5.35 -27.83 -2.93
CA HIS A 136 -4.57 -27.85 -1.70
C HIS A 136 -5.42 -27.54 -0.46
N ASN A 137 -6.15 -28.53 0.07
CA ASN A 137 -6.99 -28.38 1.27
C ASN A 137 -7.99 -27.21 1.14
N SER A 138 -8.84 -27.28 0.11
CA SER A 138 -9.86 -26.25 -0.14
C SER A 138 -10.76 -26.04 1.06
N GLY A 139 -11.13 -24.77 1.33
CA GLY A 139 -11.96 -24.38 2.47
C GLY A 139 -11.26 -24.43 3.84
N VAL A 140 -9.99 -24.85 3.90
CA VAL A 140 -9.21 -24.87 5.15
C VAL A 140 -8.25 -23.69 5.20
N GLU A 141 -8.25 -23.01 6.34
CA GLU A 141 -7.34 -21.91 6.63
C GLU A 141 -5.89 -22.36 6.67
N CYS A 142 -5.03 -21.66 5.93
CA CYS A 142 -3.60 -22.01 5.81
C CYS A 142 -2.93 -22.14 7.19
N ILE A 143 -3.32 -21.26 8.12
CA ILE A 143 -2.72 -21.15 9.45
C ILE A 143 -3.00 -22.35 10.37
N MET A 144 -3.96 -23.21 10.01
CA MET A 144 -4.26 -24.43 10.76
C MET A 144 -3.11 -25.45 10.64
N CYS A 145 -2.36 -25.37 9.54
CA CYS A 145 -1.23 -26.25 9.25
C CYS A 145 0.10 -25.50 9.09
N HIS A 146 0.11 -24.21 8.75
CA HIS A 146 1.32 -23.43 8.53
C HIS A 146 1.46 -22.31 9.58
N ASN A 147 2.67 -22.13 10.11
CA ASN A 147 2.98 -20.98 10.95
C ASN A 147 3.43 -19.79 10.07
N PRO A 148 2.72 -18.65 10.01
CA PRO A 148 3.11 -17.50 9.19
C PRO A 148 4.47 -16.89 9.55
N HIS A 149 4.92 -17.02 10.81
CA HIS A 149 6.24 -16.57 11.24
C HIS A 149 7.35 -17.59 10.94
N LYS A 150 7.00 -18.80 10.51
CA LYS A 150 7.92 -19.86 10.11
C LYS A 150 7.23 -20.84 9.15
N PRO A 151 6.92 -20.44 7.90
CA PRO A 151 5.96 -21.15 7.05
C PRO A 151 6.48 -22.45 6.42
N SER A 152 7.63 -22.98 6.86
CA SER A 152 8.15 -24.24 6.35
C SER A 152 7.49 -25.44 7.04
N LEU A 153 7.10 -26.47 6.28
CA LEU A 153 6.57 -27.72 6.85
C LEU A 153 7.58 -28.45 7.74
N ASN A 154 8.89 -28.23 7.52
CA ASN A 154 9.95 -28.74 8.40
C ASN A 154 9.92 -28.13 9.81
N SER A 155 9.29 -26.96 9.99
CA SER A 155 9.18 -26.33 11.30
C SER A 155 8.23 -27.06 12.26
N LEU A 156 7.34 -27.91 11.72
CA LEU A 156 6.46 -28.80 12.50
C LEU A 156 7.13 -30.15 12.84
N ARG A 157 8.23 -30.50 12.18
CA ARG A 157 8.96 -31.76 12.45
C ARG A 157 9.89 -31.69 13.66
N GLY A 158 10.15 -30.50 14.20
CA GLY A 158 10.98 -30.27 15.39
C GLY A 158 10.20 -30.13 16.71
N LEU A 159 8.91 -30.47 16.71
CA LEU A 159 8.06 -30.53 17.90
C LEU A 159 7.76 -32.00 18.29
N LYS A 160 8.68 -32.90 18.00
CA LYS A 160 8.75 -34.24 18.60
C LYS A 160 9.89 -34.28 19.60
#